data_AF-A0A5M5BUR8-F1
#
_entry.id   AF-A0A5M5BUR8-F1
#
_cell.length_a   1.000
_cell.length_b   1.000
_cell.length_c   1.000
_cell.angle_alpha   90.00
_cell.angle_beta   90.00
_cell.angle_gamma   90.00
#
_symmetry.space_group_name_H-M   'P 1'
#
loop_
_entity.id
_entity.type
_entity.pdbx_description
1 polymer ?
#
loop_
_entity_poly.entity_id
_entity_poly.type
_entity_poly.pdbx_seq_one_letter_code
_entity_poly.pdbx_strand_id
1 'polypeptide(L)'
;SITATGNVAIKSLKSIPVTSIAKELETGTITTGNDLVNKLISNTYWGQLSNYLSIPTDCPQRDERLGWTADTQVFAETGTFFANTMKFFHKWMRDMRDTQNSLGGFPGVAPLAQYGDEKMRLGWADAGIIVPWTVWKQFGDTQIIEESWNAMDLFMNHINDTKYNHETLCGENGNYQWADWLSYEPLESCSGLAFSPQGPLPEAVSYWNYLSASYWVIDAFMMRDMAAATGRDAAKYQQMADSAKAYIKENFLNEDGTFKTAILNTMQTPALFALKNQLLEGEPKAKMIDRLRENFAQHDLCLQTGFLGTSILMATLTENGMEDIAYELLFQRKNPSWLYSVDNGATTIWERWNSYMIDKGMGPRGMNSFNHYAYGCVCEWIWETVAGIAADLATPGFKHIIMKPIPDKRLGHVTAEYRSAAGLIKSAWKYEGDTWIWEFTIPKGVTATVTLPGEMKSKEYGSGTYKVTK
;
A
#
# COMPACT_ATOMS: atom_id res chain seq x y z
N SER A 1 -3.85 21.94 18.98
CA SER A 1 -2.85 22.88 19.55
C SER A 1 -3.25 23.22 20.97
N ILE A 2 -2.29 23.47 21.86
CA ILE A 2 -2.58 24.10 23.15
C ILE A 2 -2.33 25.59 22.95
N THR A 3 -3.41 26.37 22.88
CA THR A 3 -3.31 27.83 22.88
C THR A 3 -3.65 28.32 24.27
N ALA A 4 -2.71 29.00 24.92
CA ALA A 4 -2.95 29.60 26.22
C ALA A 4 -3.17 31.11 26.06
N THR A 5 -4.17 31.65 26.74
CA THR A 5 -4.49 33.09 26.76
C THR A 5 -3.78 33.85 27.88
N GLY A 6 -2.98 33.15 28.69
CA GLY A 6 -2.17 33.74 29.76
C GLY A 6 -0.75 33.16 29.76
N ASN A 7 0.06 33.62 30.72
CA ASN A 7 1.43 33.13 30.89
C ASN A 7 1.42 31.68 31.38
N VAL A 8 1.63 30.73 30.47
CA VAL A 8 1.75 29.30 30.77
C VAL A 8 3.20 28.88 30.61
N ALA A 9 3.78 28.31 31.66
CA ALA A 9 5.08 27.64 31.61
C ALA A 9 4.86 26.13 31.46
N ILE A 10 5.26 25.57 30.31
CA ILE A 10 5.21 24.12 30.06
C ILE A 10 6.41 23.48 30.78
N LYS A 11 6.17 22.75 31.88
CA LYS A 11 7.22 22.05 32.64
C LYS A 11 7.69 20.77 31.95
N SER A 12 6.76 20.04 31.36
CA SER A 12 7.01 18.83 30.57
C SER A 12 5.83 18.56 29.64
N LEU A 13 6.07 17.81 28.57
CA LEU A 13 5.04 17.34 27.64
C LEU A 13 5.24 15.84 27.43
N LYS A 14 4.15 15.08 27.49
CA LYS A 14 4.14 13.65 27.17
C LYS A 14 2.98 13.38 26.22
N SER A 15 3.26 12.73 25.09
CA SER A 15 2.23 12.25 24.16
C SER A 15 1.72 10.89 24.61
N ILE A 16 0.41 10.76 24.78
CA ILE A 16 -0.27 9.49 25.09
C ILE A 16 -1.32 9.28 23.98
N PRO A 17 -1.15 8.30 23.08
CA PRO A 17 -2.12 8.05 22.03
C PRO A 17 -3.40 7.46 22.63
N VAL A 18 -4.55 7.93 22.16
CA VAL A 18 -5.84 7.25 22.37
C VAL A 18 -6.03 6.33 21.17
N THR A 19 -5.93 5.03 21.40
CA THR A 19 -5.81 4.04 20.32
C THR A 19 -6.43 2.70 20.72
N SER A 20 -6.89 1.94 19.72
CA SER A 20 -7.28 0.54 19.83
C SER A 20 -6.08 -0.41 19.77
N ILE A 21 -4.88 0.10 19.50
CA ILE A 21 -3.62 -0.66 19.57
C ILE A 21 -3.05 -0.54 20.99
N ALA A 22 -3.46 -1.45 21.88
CA ALA A 22 -2.86 -1.56 23.20
C ALA A 22 -1.39 -1.99 23.11
N LYS A 23 -0.58 -1.72 24.14
CA LYS A 23 0.87 -1.93 24.11
C LYS A 23 1.25 -3.40 23.85
N GLU A 24 0.46 -4.32 24.38
CA GLU A 24 0.60 -5.77 24.22
C GLU A 24 0.24 -6.27 22.81
N LEU A 25 -0.43 -5.45 22.00
CA LEU A 25 -0.74 -5.75 20.61
C LEU A 25 0.39 -5.34 19.66
N GLU A 26 1.39 -4.57 20.10
CA GLU A 26 2.52 -4.21 19.24
C GLU A 26 3.36 -5.45 18.89
N THR A 27 3.64 -5.64 17.61
CA THR A 27 4.24 -6.88 17.08
C THR A 27 5.66 -6.69 16.57
N GLY A 28 6.02 -5.54 16.03
CA GLY A 28 7.31 -5.37 15.36
C GLY A 28 8.04 -4.08 15.68
N THR A 29 9.37 -4.19 15.71
CA THR A 29 10.30 -3.06 15.76
C THR A 29 11.34 -3.21 14.66
N ILE A 30 11.60 -2.13 13.93
CA ILE A 30 12.63 -2.07 12.90
C ILE A 30 13.44 -0.79 13.04
N THR A 31 14.76 -0.91 12.93
CA THR A 31 15.71 0.19 13.01
C THR A 31 16.76 0.05 11.92
N THR A 32 17.26 1.16 11.43
CA THR A 32 18.29 1.26 10.39
C THR A 32 19.44 2.16 10.87
N GLY A 33 20.50 2.30 10.08
CA GLY A 33 21.60 3.23 10.38
C GLY A 33 21.39 4.63 9.82
N ASN A 34 20.23 4.88 9.22
CA ASN A 34 19.86 6.20 8.73
C ASN A 34 18.77 6.81 9.61
N ASP A 35 19.11 7.90 10.31
CA ASP A 35 18.21 8.56 11.25
C ASP A 35 16.95 9.13 10.60
N LEU A 36 17.02 9.57 9.34
CA LEU A 36 15.85 10.07 8.61
C LEU A 36 14.89 8.95 8.25
N VAL A 37 15.41 7.79 7.86
CA VAL A 37 14.59 6.59 7.62
C VAL A 37 13.98 6.09 8.94
N ASN A 38 14.73 6.08 10.03
CA ASN A 38 14.21 5.77 11.36
C ASN A 38 13.11 6.75 11.79
N LYS A 39 13.25 8.03 11.43
CA LYS A 39 12.23 9.05 11.68
C LYS A 39 10.99 8.82 10.83
N LEU A 40 11.13 8.43 9.56
CA LEU A 40 10.00 8.02 8.71
C LEU A 40 9.25 6.83 9.30
N ILE A 41 9.95 5.76 9.71
CA ILE A 41 9.37 4.59 10.38
C ILE A 41 8.59 5.00 11.63
N SER A 42 9.19 5.86 12.46
CA SER A 42 8.54 6.40 13.66
C SER A 42 7.28 7.20 13.32
N ASN A 43 7.33 8.04 12.29
CA ASN A 43 6.19 8.83 11.83
C ASN A 43 5.05 7.94 11.33
N THR A 44 5.36 6.86 10.61
CA THR A 44 4.38 5.85 10.20
C THR A 44 3.72 5.17 11.40
N TYR A 45 4.52 4.70 12.36
CA TYR A 45 4.01 4.08 13.59
C TYR A 45 3.07 5.02 14.37
N TRP A 46 3.47 6.28 14.58
CA TRP A 46 2.60 7.27 15.23
C TRP A 46 1.35 7.60 14.43
N GLY A 47 1.43 7.58 13.10
CA GLY A 47 0.29 7.75 12.21
C GLY A 47 -0.76 6.66 12.39
N GLN A 48 -0.32 5.40 12.47
CA GLN A 48 -1.21 4.27 12.76
C GLN A 48 -1.85 4.39 14.15
N LEU A 49 -1.04 4.58 15.19
CA LEU A 49 -1.54 4.67 16.57
C LEU A 49 -2.62 5.74 16.72
N SER A 50 -2.43 6.89 16.08
CA SER A 50 -3.36 8.02 16.20
C SER A 50 -4.70 7.77 15.52
N ASN A 51 -4.74 6.88 14.53
CA ASN A 51 -5.90 6.71 13.66
C ASN A 51 -6.59 5.34 13.81
N TYR A 52 -5.98 4.38 14.49
CA TYR A 52 -6.63 3.11 14.79
C TYR A 52 -7.42 3.29 16.08
N LEU A 53 -8.62 3.85 15.98
CA LEU A 53 -9.48 4.17 17.11
C LEU A 53 -10.91 3.74 16.83
N SER A 54 -11.28 2.53 17.27
CA SER A 54 -12.55 1.84 16.94
C SER A 54 -12.73 1.47 15.46
N ILE A 55 -12.28 2.32 14.55
CA ILE A 55 -12.21 2.16 13.10
C ILE A 55 -10.86 2.75 12.60
N PRO A 56 -10.38 2.39 11.41
CA PRO A 56 -9.17 2.96 10.81
C PRO A 56 -9.50 4.33 10.19
N THR A 57 -9.33 5.42 10.95
CA THR A 57 -9.72 6.76 10.50
C THR A 57 -8.71 7.38 9.53
N ASP A 58 -9.14 8.16 8.54
CA ASP A 58 -8.25 8.95 7.67
C ASP A 58 -7.28 9.85 8.45
N CYS A 59 -7.83 10.66 9.36
CA CYS A 59 -7.06 11.55 10.22
C CYS A 59 -7.76 11.75 11.57
N PRO A 60 -7.04 12.11 12.65
CA PRO A 60 -7.63 12.19 13.99
C PRO A 60 -8.07 13.60 14.41
N GLN A 61 -7.75 14.65 13.65
CA GLN A 61 -7.87 16.04 14.12
C GLN A 61 -9.05 16.83 13.56
N ARG A 62 -9.37 16.73 12.27
CA ARG A 62 -10.41 17.57 11.63
C ARG A 62 -11.81 16.99 11.84
N ASP A 63 -12.82 17.68 11.31
CA ASP A 63 -14.23 17.31 11.30
C ASP A 63 -14.56 16.21 10.28
N GLU A 64 -13.74 15.15 10.28
CA GLU A 64 -13.89 13.98 9.40
C GLU A 64 -13.74 12.69 10.21
N ARG A 65 -12.53 12.15 10.40
CA ARG A 65 -12.25 10.99 11.27
C ARG A 65 -13.09 9.77 10.88
N LEU A 66 -13.18 9.52 9.58
CA LEU A 66 -14.03 8.49 8.98
C LEU A 66 -13.19 7.29 8.56
N GLY A 67 -13.81 6.11 8.55
CA GLY A 67 -13.17 4.86 8.14
C GLY A 67 -12.97 4.76 6.63
N TRP A 68 -12.15 5.65 6.07
CA TRP A 68 -11.88 5.73 4.63
C TRP A 68 -11.19 4.46 4.12
N THR A 69 -11.77 3.88 3.08
CA THR A 69 -11.46 2.51 2.67
C THR A 69 -10.16 2.40 1.89
N ALA A 70 -9.82 3.35 1.00
CA ALA A 70 -8.53 3.33 0.32
C ALA A 70 -7.36 3.51 1.27
N ASP A 71 -7.43 4.48 2.18
CA ASP A 71 -6.42 4.65 3.23
C ASP A 71 -6.13 3.34 3.93
N THR A 72 -7.20 2.67 4.35
CA THR A 72 -7.12 1.41 5.06
C THR A 72 -6.47 0.33 4.21
N GLN A 73 -6.89 0.14 2.95
CA GLN A 73 -6.33 -0.94 2.12
C GLN A 73 -4.88 -0.69 1.72
N VAL A 74 -4.48 0.56 1.43
CA VAL A 74 -3.08 0.87 1.10
C VAL A 74 -2.13 0.70 2.29
N PHE A 75 -2.65 0.75 3.51
CA PHE A 75 -1.85 0.68 4.73
C PHE A 75 -1.98 -0.65 5.50
N ALA A 76 -3.00 -1.45 5.21
CA ALA A 76 -3.39 -2.61 6.02
C ALA A 76 -2.21 -3.53 6.33
N GLU A 77 -1.39 -3.81 5.32
CA GLU A 77 -0.22 -4.68 5.42
C GLU A 77 0.92 -4.05 6.22
N THR A 78 1.29 -2.80 5.94
CA THR A 78 2.22 -2.07 6.81
C THR A 78 1.79 -2.11 8.28
N GLY A 79 0.49 -1.94 8.53
CA GLY A 79 -0.07 -1.93 9.86
C GLY A 79 0.07 -3.26 10.62
N THR A 80 0.12 -4.41 9.93
CA THR A 80 0.27 -5.74 10.58
C THR A 80 1.68 -5.97 11.14
N PHE A 81 2.69 -5.30 10.58
CA PHE A 81 4.06 -5.38 11.07
C PHE A 81 4.26 -4.62 12.38
N PHE A 82 3.54 -3.52 12.59
CA PHE A 82 3.64 -2.73 13.82
C PHE A 82 2.71 -3.24 14.93
N ALA A 83 1.55 -3.79 14.59
CA ALA A 83 0.59 -4.31 15.57
C ALA A 83 -0.20 -5.52 15.08
N ASN A 84 -0.68 -6.32 16.02
CA ASN A 84 -1.69 -7.34 15.77
C ASN A 84 -3.04 -6.66 15.51
N THR A 85 -3.38 -6.52 14.24
CA THR A 85 -4.58 -5.84 13.74
C THR A 85 -5.73 -6.81 13.43
N MET A 86 -5.55 -8.13 13.65
CA MET A 86 -6.50 -9.18 13.26
C MET A 86 -7.93 -8.90 13.76
N LYS A 87 -8.12 -8.76 15.08
CA LYS A 87 -9.46 -8.50 15.67
C LYS A 87 -10.03 -7.13 15.27
N PHE A 88 -9.16 -6.13 15.10
CA PHE A 88 -9.55 -4.79 14.70
C PHE A 88 -10.16 -4.82 13.29
N PHE A 89 -9.53 -5.55 12.36
CA PHE A 89 -10.04 -5.70 11.00
C PHE A 89 -11.25 -6.64 10.89
N HIS A 90 -11.39 -7.67 11.73
CA HIS A 90 -12.65 -8.41 11.80
C HIS A 90 -13.84 -7.51 12.14
N LYS A 91 -13.67 -6.61 13.13
CA LYS A 91 -14.71 -5.65 13.50
C LYS A 91 -14.99 -4.68 12.36
N TRP A 92 -13.95 -4.07 11.77
CA TRP A 92 -14.15 -3.09 10.70
C TRP A 92 -14.72 -3.71 9.42
N MET A 93 -14.33 -4.95 9.08
CA MET A 93 -14.91 -5.67 7.95
C MET A 93 -16.38 -6.02 8.17
N ARG A 94 -16.83 -6.16 9.43
CA ARG A 94 -18.27 -6.19 9.70
C ARG A 94 -18.94 -4.87 9.36
N ASP A 95 -18.34 -3.72 9.74
CA ASP A 95 -18.87 -2.40 9.37
C ASP A 95 -18.95 -2.22 7.82
N MET A 96 -17.94 -2.73 7.09
CA MET A 96 -17.92 -2.75 5.62
C MET A 96 -19.08 -3.55 5.05
N ARG A 97 -19.34 -4.75 5.56
CA ARG A 97 -20.46 -5.61 5.12
C ARG A 97 -21.82 -5.03 5.48
N ASP A 98 -21.95 -4.45 6.67
CA ASP A 98 -23.19 -3.77 7.11
C ASP A 98 -23.50 -2.54 6.24
N THR A 99 -22.49 -2.01 5.53
CA THR A 99 -22.59 -0.84 4.65
C THR A 99 -22.67 -1.19 3.15
N GLN A 100 -22.36 -2.44 2.76
CA GLN A 100 -22.34 -2.87 1.36
C GLN A 100 -23.75 -2.73 0.73
N ASN A 101 -23.82 -2.28 -0.52
CA ASN A 101 -25.11 -2.21 -1.22
C ASN A 101 -25.58 -3.60 -1.68
N SER A 102 -26.84 -3.70 -2.12
CA SER A 102 -27.43 -4.97 -2.58
C SER A 102 -26.86 -5.51 -3.89
N LEU A 103 -26.10 -4.70 -4.64
CA LEU A 103 -25.39 -5.11 -5.85
C LEU A 103 -23.97 -5.60 -5.56
N GLY A 104 -23.49 -5.47 -4.33
CA GLY A 104 -22.14 -5.87 -3.91
C GLY A 104 -21.13 -4.73 -3.81
N GLY A 105 -21.48 -3.50 -4.19
CA GLY A 105 -20.57 -2.36 -4.07
C GLY A 105 -20.24 -2.00 -2.62
N PHE A 106 -18.96 -1.87 -2.30
CA PHE A 106 -18.44 -1.42 -1.01
C PHE A 106 -18.24 0.10 -0.96
N PRO A 107 -18.45 0.75 0.19
CA PRO A 107 -18.44 2.22 0.28
C PRO A 107 -17.03 2.83 0.20
N GLY A 108 -16.98 4.15 0.05
CA GLY A 108 -15.78 4.95 0.32
C GLY A 108 -15.44 5.06 1.81
N VAL A 109 -16.43 4.99 2.71
CA VAL A 109 -16.22 4.95 4.16
C VAL A 109 -17.06 3.87 4.83
N ALA A 110 -16.50 3.23 5.86
CA ALA A 110 -17.25 2.33 6.73
C ALA A 110 -16.95 2.58 8.22
N PRO A 111 -17.96 2.74 9.08
CA PRO A 111 -19.40 2.85 8.77
C PRO A 111 -19.78 4.06 7.91
N LEU A 112 -20.99 4.07 7.33
CA LEU A 112 -21.53 5.24 6.64
C LEU A 112 -21.53 6.49 7.52
N ALA A 113 -21.18 7.61 6.90
CA ALA A 113 -21.12 8.90 7.55
C ALA A 113 -21.44 10.02 6.54
N GLN A 114 -21.00 11.24 6.83
CA GLN A 114 -21.32 12.44 6.03
C GLN A 114 -20.74 12.44 4.60
N TYR A 115 -19.69 11.66 4.34
CA TYR A 115 -19.01 11.54 3.04
C TYR A 115 -18.85 10.07 2.65
N GLY A 116 -18.55 9.79 1.38
CA GLY A 116 -18.09 8.47 0.93
C GLY A 116 -19.16 7.38 0.83
N ASP A 117 -20.42 7.75 0.59
CA ASP A 117 -21.53 6.80 0.39
C ASP A 117 -21.52 6.16 -1.02
N GLU A 118 -20.66 6.60 -1.94
CA GLU A 118 -20.50 5.97 -3.24
C GLU A 118 -19.88 4.56 -3.12
N LYS A 119 -20.42 3.59 -3.87
CA LYS A 119 -20.22 2.15 -3.62
C LYS A 119 -19.27 1.45 -4.61
N MET A 120 -18.85 2.16 -5.65
CA MET A 120 -18.03 1.58 -6.74
C MET A 120 -16.89 2.52 -7.15
N ARG A 121 -16.29 3.20 -6.17
CA ARG A 121 -15.10 4.02 -6.41
C ARG A 121 -13.83 3.17 -6.33
N LEU A 122 -13.09 3.13 -7.43
CA LEU A 122 -11.92 2.27 -7.62
C LEU A 122 -10.83 2.60 -6.60
N GLY A 123 -10.18 1.58 -6.05
CA GLY A 123 -9.21 1.65 -4.96
C GLY A 123 -9.84 1.82 -3.57
N TRP A 124 -11.09 2.27 -3.47
CA TRP A 124 -11.83 2.39 -2.20
C TRP A 124 -12.69 1.15 -1.95
N ALA A 125 -13.55 0.80 -2.91
CA ALA A 125 -14.43 -0.36 -2.79
C ALA A 125 -13.63 -1.68 -2.64
N ASP A 126 -12.46 -1.75 -3.29
CA ASP A 126 -11.54 -2.90 -3.30
C ASP A 126 -10.98 -3.23 -1.90
N ALA A 127 -11.05 -2.31 -0.94
CA ALA A 127 -10.73 -2.60 0.45
C ALA A 127 -11.54 -3.77 1.02
N GLY A 128 -12.74 -4.00 0.47
CA GLY A 128 -13.58 -5.14 0.81
C GLY A 128 -12.95 -6.50 0.51
N ILE A 129 -12.00 -6.57 -0.44
CA ILE A 129 -11.23 -7.77 -0.82
C ILE A 129 -9.83 -7.73 -0.19
N ILE A 130 -9.15 -6.60 -0.32
CA ILE A 130 -7.72 -6.46 0.02
C ILE A 130 -7.48 -6.61 1.52
N VAL A 131 -8.36 -6.07 2.37
CA VAL A 131 -8.19 -6.15 3.83
C VAL A 131 -8.37 -7.59 4.34
N PRO A 132 -9.42 -8.35 3.99
CA PRO A 132 -9.52 -9.77 4.33
C PRO A 132 -8.34 -10.60 3.83
N TRP A 133 -7.91 -10.39 2.58
CA TRP A 133 -6.76 -11.10 2.02
C TRP A 133 -5.47 -10.82 2.80
N THR A 134 -5.24 -9.56 3.17
CA THR A 134 -4.07 -9.14 3.96
C THR A 134 -4.07 -9.78 5.34
N VAL A 135 -5.21 -9.77 6.04
CA VAL A 135 -5.34 -10.40 7.37
C VAL A 135 -5.08 -11.90 7.29
N TRP A 136 -5.67 -12.59 6.30
CA TRP A 136 -5.41 -14.00 6.08
C TRP A 136 -3.93 -14.28 5.77
N LYS A 137 -3.32 -13.51 4.87
CA LYS A 137 -1.89 -13.63 4.51
C LYS A 137 -0.99 -13.50 5.74
N GLN A 138 -1.20 -12.45 6.51
CA GLN A 138 -0.31 -12.05 7.62
C GLN A 138 -0.53 -12.90 8.89
N PHE A 139 -1.78 -13.31 9.18
CA PHE A 139 -2.12 -14.02 10.42
C PHE A 139 -2.51 -15.50 10.22
N GLY A 140 -2.71 -15.95 8.98
CA GLY A 140 -3.21 -17.29 8.67
C GLY A 140 -4.68 -17.49 9.05
N ASP A 141 -5.42 -16.40 9.22
CA ASP A 141 -6.79 -16.38 9.70
C ASP A 141 -7.77 -16.57 8.54
N THR A 142 -8.30 -17.78 8.38
CA THR A 142 -9.33 -18.06 7.37
C THR A 142 -10.72 -17.62 7.82
N GLN A 143 -10.93 -17.30 9.10
CA GLN A 143 -12.25 -16.89 9.60
C GLN A 143 -12.70 -15.57 8.98
N ILE A 144 -11.80 -14.62 8.75
CA ILE A 144 -12.14 -13.35 8.08
C ILE A 144 -12.65 -13.57 6.65
N ILE A 145 -12.12 -14.58 5.97
CA ILE A 145 -12.56 -15.01 4.64
C ILE A 145 -13.97 -15.57 4.73
N GLU A 146 -14.20 -16.52 5.65
CA GLU A 146 -15.52 -17.14 5.83
C GLU A 146 -16.60 -16.11 6.15
N GLU A 147 -16.31 -15.16 7.04
CA GLU A 147 -17.23 -14.10 7.44
C GLU A 147 -17.53 -13.10 6.30
N SER A 148 -16.60 -12.95 5.35
CA SER A 148 -16.70 -11.94 4.28
C SER A 148 -17.03 -12.53 2.91
N TRP A 149 -16.99 -13.85 2.74
CA TRP A 149 -17.01 -14.51 1.44
C TRP A 149 -18.18 -14.07 0.55
N ASN A 150 -19.41 -14.08 1.09
CA ASN A 150 -20.60 -13.74 0.29
C ASN A 150 -20.57 -12.28 -0.20
N ALA A 151 -20.11 -11.36 0.65
CA ALA A 151 -19.96 -9.96 0.30
C ALA A 151 -18.88 -9.78 -0.79
N MET A 152 -17.74 -10.44 -0.62
CA MET A 152 -16.63 -10.40 -1.57
C MET A 152 -16.98 -11.02 -2.93
N ASP A 153 -17.66 -12.17 -2.95
CA ASP A 153 -18.09 -12.80 -4.21
C ASP A 153 -19.13 -11.95 -4.94
N LEU A 154 -20.09 -11.36 -4.22
CA LEU A 154 -21.07 -10.46 -4.82
C LEU A 154 -20.41 -9.24 -5.49
N PHE A 155 -19.46 -8.62 -4.79
CA PHE A 155 -18.65 -7.52 -5.34
C PHE A 155 -17.89 -7.93 -6.60
N MET A 156 -17.20 -9.08 -6.58
CA MET A 156 -16.45 -9.56 -7.74
C MET A 156 -17.32 -9.91 -8.93
N ASN A 157 -18.51 -10.48 -8.70
CA ASN A 157 -19.47 -10.73 -9.78
C ASN A 157 -19.92 -9.43 -10.42
N HIS A 158 -20.22 -8.40 -9.62
CA HIS A 158 -20.61 -7.09 -10.13
C HIS A 158 -19.49 -6.39 -10.91
N ILE A 159 -18.26 -6.43 -10.40
CA ILE A 159 -17.06 -5.98 -11.13
C ILE A 159 -16.94 -6.70 -12.47
N ASN A 160 -17.04 -8.03 -12.48
CA ASN A 160 -16.89 -8.83 -13.69
C ASN A 160 -17.98 -8.53 -14.73
N ASP A 161 -19.23 -8.42 -14.30
CA ASP A 161 -20.38 -8.17 -15.18
C ASP A 161 -20.34 -6.77 -15.79
N THR A 162 -19.83 -5.79 -15.06
CA THR A 162 -19.70 -4.39 -15.51
C THR A 162 -18.33 -4.09 -16.12
N LYS A 163 -17.39 -5.06 -16.10
CA LYS A 163 -15.96 -4.89 -16.43
C LYS A 163 -15.28 -3.79 -15.61
N TYR A 164 -15.83 -3.51 -14.43
CA TYR A 164 -15.51 -2.36 -13.58
C TYR A 164 -15.52 -1.01 -14.32
N ASN A 165 -16.29 -0.90 -15.40
CA ASN A 165 -16.28 0.26 -16.27
C ASN A 165 -16.99 1.45 -15.60
N HIS A 166 -16.31 2.59 -15.54
CA HIS A 166 -16.77 3.85 -14.96
C HIS A 166 -18.12 4.30 -15.49
N GLU A 167 -18.33 4.25 -16.80
CA GLU A 167 -19.54 4.76 -17.46
C GLU A 167 -20.71 3.83 -17.18
N THR A 168 -20.50 2.51 -17.25
CA THR A 168 -21.49 1.50 -16.83
C THR A 168 -21.90 1.70 -15.38
N LEU A 169 -20.95 2.04 -14.50
CA LEU A 169 -21.15 2.21 -13.06
C LEU A 169 -21.49 3.66 -12.65
N CYS A 170 -21.84 4.54 -13.60
CA CYS A 170 -22.00 5.97 -13.31
C CYS A 170 -23.01 6.27 -12.19
N GLY A 171 -24.06 5.44 -12.02
CA GLY A 171 -25.04 5.55 -10.95
C GLY A 171 -24.53 5.15 -9.56
N GLU A 172 -23.43 4.39 -9.47
CA GLU A 172 -22.88 3.88 -8.20
C GLU A 172 -21.58 4.59 -7.79
N ASN A 173 -20.85 5.14 -8.76
CA ASN A 173 -19.64 5.93 -8.52
C ASN A 173 -19.89 7.45 -8.55
N GLY A 174 -21.10 7.90 -8.94
CA GLY A 174 -21.46 9.32 -9.00
C GLY A 174 -20.87 10.06 -10.20
N ASN A 175 -20.55 9.34 -11.28
CA ASN A 175 -19.79 9.84 -12.44
C ASN A 175 -18.45 10.49 -12.05
N TYR A 176 -17.81 9.96 -11.01
CA TYR A 176 -16.53 10.45 -10.51
C TYR A 176 -15.69 9.31 -9.93
N GLN A 177 -14.37 9.38 -10.10
CA GLN A 177 -13.41 8.48 -9.42
C GLN A 177 -12.35 9.30 -8.67
N TRP A 178 -12.07 8.93 -7.42
CA TRP A 178 -10.92 9.50 -6.68
C TRP A 178 -9.60 9.07 -7.31
N ALA A 179 -9.55 7.83 -7.83
CA ALA A 179 -8.41 7.28 -8.57
C ALA A 179 -7.09 7.44 -7.80
N ASP A 180 -6.00 7.77 -8.48
CA ASP A 180 -4.70 7.99 -7.83
C ASP A 180 -4.63 9.34 -7.10
N TRP A 181 -5.40 9.43 -6.01
CA TRP A 181 -5.69 10.62 -5.23
C TRP A 181 -4.42 11.28 -4.70
N LEU A 182 -4.35 12.61 -4.81
CA LEU A 182 -3.22 13.43 -4.36
C LEU A 182 -1.88 13.15 -5.06
N SER A 183 -1.94 12.53 -6.25
CA SER A 183 -0.81 12.46 -7.17
C SER A 183 -0.41 13.85 -7.70
N TYR A 184 0.76 13.93 -8.31
CA TYR A 184 1.23 15.11 -9.05
C TYR A 184 1.06 14.92 -10.57
N GLU A 185 0.30 13.89 -10.95
CA GLU A 185 0.06 13.52 -12.34
C GLU A 185 -0.98 14.43 -13.03
N PRO A 186 -0.93 14.58 -14.36
CA PRO A 186 -1.77 15.53 -15.09
C PRO A 186 -3.27 15.19 -15.11
N LEU A 187 -3.68 14.00 -14.66
CA LEU A 187 -5.08 13.55 -14.61
C LEU A 187 -5.59 13.33 -13.18
N GLU A 188 -4.98 14.01 -12.21
CA GLU A 188 -5.37 13.89 -10.80
C GLU A 188 -6.76 14.51 -10.54
N SER A 189 -7.60 13.80 -9.79
CA SER A 189 -9.00 14.16 -9.62
C SER A 189 -9.23 15.33 -8.63
N CYS A 190 -8.51 15.41 -7.51
CA CYS A 190 -8.70 16.42 -6.46
C CYS A 190 -8.41 17.86 -6.93
N SER A 191 -7.40 18.01 -7.77
CA SER A 191 -6.92 19.28 -8.32
C SER A 191 -7.87 19.87 -9.37
N GLY A 192 -8.84 19.08 -9.84
CA GLY A 192 -9.73 19.44 -10.93
C GLY A 192 -9.13 19.27 -12.32
N LEU A 193 -7.87 18.81 -12.43
CA LEU A 193 -7.19 18.61 -13.73
C LEU A 193 -7.85 17.54 -14.59
N ALA A 194 -8.53 16.57 -13.96
CA ALA A 194 -9.31 15.56 -14.64
C ALA A 194 -10.64 16.07 -15.27
N PHE A 195 -10.97 17.37 -15.13
CA PHE A 195 -12.29 17.90 -15.47
C PHE A 195 -12.26 19.11 -16.41
N SER A 196 -13.28 19.16 -17.27
CA SER A 196 -13.70 20.34 -18.03
C SER A 196 -15.03 20.88 -17.46
N PRO A 197 -15.52 22.05 -17.90
CA PRO A 197 -16.85 22.52 -17.52
C PRO A 197 -18.00 21.58 -17.95
N GLN A 198 -17.75 20.65 -18.88
CA GLN A 198 -18.73 19.68 -19.38
C GLN A 198 -18.70 18.34 -18.62
N GLY A 199 -17.78 18.16 -17.68
CA GLY A 199 -17.56 16.90 -16.97
C GLY A 199 -16.13 16.37 -17.10
N PRO A 200 -15.89 15.09 -16.72
CA PRO A 200 -14.55 14.51 -16.76
C PRO A 200 -14.00 14.48 -18.19
N LEU A 201 -12.69 14.71 -18.33
CA LEU A 201 -12.00 14.62 -19.61
C LEU A 201 -12.04 13.17 -20.14
N PRO A 202 -12.15 12.94 -21.46
CA PRO A 202 -12.11 11.59 -22.03
C PRO A 202 -10.86 10.79 -21.61
N GLU A 203 -9.70 11.46 -21.52
CA GLU A 203 -8.44 10.86 -21.06
C GLU A 203 -8.50 10.47 -19.59
N ALA A 204 -9.19 11.25 -18.75
CA ALA A 204 -9.41 10.92 -17.34
C ALA A 204 -10.34 9.70 -17.19
N VAL A 205 -11.43 9.64 -17.96
CA VAL A 205 -12.32 8.46 -17.98
C VAL A 205 -11.55 7.21 -18.45
N SER A 206 -10.71 7.35 -19.48
CA SER A 206 -9.83 6.27 -19.94
C SER A 206 -8.85 5.83 -18.84
N TYR A 207 -8.24 6.78 -18.12
CA TYR A 207 -7.35 6.48 -17.00
C TYR A 207 -8.07 5.75 -15.86
N TRP A 208 -9.23 6.23 -15.46
CA TRP A 208 -10.04 5.60 -14.43
C TRP A 208 -10.45 4.18 -14.81
N ASN A 209 -10.92 3.97 -16.05
CA ASN A 209 -11.24 2.63 -16.54
C ASN A 209 -10.02 1.70 -16.55
N TYR A 210 -8.84 2.21 -16.89
CA TYR A 210 -7.59 1.45 -16.83
C TYR A 210 -7.23 1.03 -15.39
N LEU A 211 -7.36 1.94 -14.42
CA LEU A 211 -7.10 1.64 -13.02
C LEU A 211 -8.15 0.68 -12.44
N SER A 212 -9.44 0.87 -12.74
CA SER A 212 -10.51 -0.04 -12.34
C SER A 212 -10.25 -1.45 -12.86
N ALA A 213 -9.92 -1.60 -14.14
CA ALA A 213 -9.59 -2.91 -14.70
C ALA A 213 -8.31 -3.50 -14.07
N SER A 214 -7.34 -2.65 -13.70
CA SER A 214 -6.12 -3.08 -12.99
C SER A 214 -6.43 -3.62 -11.59
N TYR A 215 -7.34 -2.99 -10.86
CA TYR A 215 -7.85 -3.48 -9.58
C TYR A 215 -8.67 -4.76 -9.73
N TRP A 216 -9.48 -4.87 -10.80
CA TRP A 216 -10.21 -6.10 -11.12
C TRP A 216 -9.26 -7.32 -11.24
N VAL A 217 -8.08 -7.16 -11.87
CA VAL A 217 -7.06 -8.23 -11.93
C VAL A 217 -6.54 -8.58 -10.53
N ILE A 218 -6.22 -7.56 -9.72
CA ILE A 218 -5.66 -7.74 -8.37
C ILE A 218 -6.65 -8.46 -7.47
N ASP A 219 -7.89 -7.97 -7.40
CA ASP A 219 -8.94 -8.52 -6.55
C ASP A 219 -9.33 -9.93 -6.98
N ALA A 220 -9.36 -10.21 -8.29
CA ALA A 220 -9.59 -11.56 -8.80
C ALA A 220 -8.49 -12.54 -8.36
N PHE A 221 -7.22 -12.15 -8.38
CA PHE A 221 -6.15 -13.00 -7.85
C PHE A 221 -6.24 -13.18 -6.33
N MET A 222 -6.57 -12.14 -5.58
CA MET A 222 -6.77 -12.25 -4.14
C MET A 222 -7.93 -13.19 -3.80
N MET A 223 -9.04 -13.11 -4.55
CA MET A 223 -10.17 -14.02 -4.40
C MET A 223 -9.85 -15.45 -4.80
N ARG A 224 -9.03 -15.66 -5.84
CA ARG A 224 -8.49 -16.99 -6.20
C ARG A 224 -7.71 -17.59 -5.04
N ASP A 225 -6.81 -16.82 -4.42
CA ASP A 225 -5.97 -17.29 -3.33
C ASP A 225 -6.82 -17.65 -2.09
N MET A 226 -7.77 -16.79 -1.73
CA MET A 226 -8.70 -17.04 -0.61
C MET A 226 -9.65 -18.22 -0.90
N ALA A 227 -10.08 -18.41 -2.15
CA ALA A 227 -10.88 -19.57 -2.56
C ALA A 227 -10.09 -20.86 -2.30
N ALA A 228 -8.85 -20.93 -2.79
CA ALA A 228 -7.98 -22.09 -2.61
C ALA A 228 -7.72 -22.38 -1.12
N ALA A 229 -7.45 -21.33 -0.33
CA ALA A 229 -7.19 -21.44 1.10
C ALA A 229 -8.35 -22.01 1.92
N THR A 230 -9.57 -21.86 1.41
CA THR A 230 -10.81 -22.29 2.08
C THR A 230 -11.51 -23.46 1.38
N GLY A 231 -10.86 -24.08 0.38
CA GLY A 231 -11.37 -25.25 -0.32
C GLY A 231 -12.54 -24.96 -1.29
N ARG A 232 -12.69 -23.70 -1.71
CA ARG A 232 -13.67 -23.26 -2.71
C ARG A 232 -13.09 -23.30 -4.13
N ASP A 233 -13.96 -23.19 -5.14
CA ASP A 233 -13.52 -23.15 -6.53
C ASP A 233 -12.77 -21.86 -6.86
N ALA A 234 -11.45 -21.99 -7.02
CA ALA A 234 -10.56 -20.89 -7.39
C ALA A 234 -10.53 -20.62 -8.91
N ALA A 235 -11.00 -21.57 -9.74
CA ALA A 235 -10.91 -21.49 -11.19
C ALA A 235 -11.72 -20.32 -11.76
N LYS A 236 -12.89 -20.05 -11.18
CA LYS A 236 -13.73 -18.89 -11.50
C LYS A 236 -12.93 -17.59 -11.45
N TYR A 237 -12.23 -17.32 -10.35
CA TYR A 237 -11.51 -16.06 -10.16
C TYR A 237 -10.20 -16.01 -10.96
N GLN A 238 -9.54 -17.16 -11.18
CA GLN A 238 -8.43 -17.23 -12.13
C GLN A 238 -8.89 -16.82 -13.55
N GLN A 239 -10.03 -17.35 -14.02
CA GLN A 239 -10.59 -16.97 -15.32
C GLN A 239 -10.99 -15.49 -15.37
N MET A 240 -11.53 -14.93 -14.29
CA MET A 240 -11.81 -13.49 -14.19
C MET A 240 -10.53 -12.66 -14.32
N ALA A 241 -9.46 -13.01 -13.60
CA ALA A 241 -8.18 -12.30 -13.69
C ALA A 241 -7.60 -12.36 -15.11
N ASP A 242 -7.64 -13.53 -15.76
CA ASP A 242 -7.16 -13.70 -17.13
C ASP A 242 -7.98 -12.88 -18.14
N SER A 243 -9.31 -12.85 -17.96
CA SER A 243 -10.23 -12.05 -18.79
C SER A 243 -10.00 -10.56 -18.60
N ALA A 244 -9.79 -10.10 -17.36
CA ALA A 244 -9.46 -8.72 -17.05
C ALA A 244 -8.11 -8.30 -17.66
N LYS A 245 -7.07 -9.14 -17.57
CA LYS A 245 -5.78 -8.88 -18.24
C LYS A 245 -5.94 -8.77 -19.75
N ALA A 246 -6.70 -9.67 -20.36
CA ALA A 246 -6.98 -9.61 -21.80
C ALA A 246 -7.72 -8.32 -22.17
N TYR A 247 -8.74 -7.95 -21.41
CA TYR A 247 -9.48 -6.70 -21.56
C TYR A 247 -8.55 -5.48 -21.48
N ILE A 248 -7.62 -5.44 -20.51
CA ILE A 248 -6.69 -4.32 -20.38
C ILE A 248 -5.77 -4.21 -21.61
N LYS A 249 -5.16 -5.33 -22.00
CA LYS A 249 -4.26 -5.38 -23.16
C LYS A 249 -4.96 -4.89 -24.43
N GLU A 250 -6.18 -5.36 -24.66
CA GLU A 250 -6.97 -4.98 -25.83
C GLU A 250 -7.39 -3.50 -25.81
N ASN A 251 -7.79 -2.95 -24.66
CA ASN A 251 -8.45 -1.65 -24.61
C ASN A 251 -7.51 -0.48 -24.30
N PHE A 252 -6.36 -0.72 -23.65
CA PHE A 252 -5.50 0.37 -23.16
C PHE A 252 -4.06 0.31 -23.64
N LEU A 253 -3.58 -0.82 -24.16
CA LEU A 253 -2.19 -1.00 -24.57
C LEU A 253 -2.05 -1.18 -26.09
N ASN A 254 -0.98 -0.63 -26.64
CA ASN A 254 -0.50 -0.95 -27.99
C ASN A 254 0.45 -2.17 -27.93
N GLU A 255 0.67 -2.80 -29.08
CA GLU A 255 1.56 -3.97 -29.20
C GLU A 255 3.00 -3.69 -28.74
N ASP A 256 3.45 -2.43 -28.85
CA ASP A 256 4.80 -1.99 -28.46
C ASP A 256 4.96 -1.71 -26.95
N GLY A 257 3.89 -1.87 -26.16
CA GLY A 257 3.89 -1.61 -24.71
C GLY A 257 3.59 -0.15 -24.32
N THR A 258 3.26 0.72 -25.28
CA THR A 258 2.74 2.07 -24.97
C THR A 258 1.25 2.03 -24.65
N PHE A 259 0.77 3.04 -23.93
CA PHE A 259 -0.66 3.25 -23.71
C PHE A 259 -1.31 3.91 -24.94
N LYS A 260 -2.51 3.45 -25.30
CA LYS A 260 -3.34 4.04 -26.37
C LYS A 260 -3.70 5.50 -26.07
N THR A 261 -4.02 5.78 -24.82
CA THR A 261 -4.24 7.15 -24.33
C THR A 261 -2.89 7.79 -24.06
N ALA A 262 -2.45 8.66 -24.98
CA ALA A 262 -1.07 9.13 -25.08
C ALA A 262 -0.51 9.71 -23.77
N ILE A 263 -1.30 10.50 -23.04
CA ILE A 263 -0.90 11.14 -21.77
C ILE A 263 -0.53 10.13 -20.68
N LEU A 264 -1.08 8.91 -20.70
CA LEU A 264 -0.71 7.87 -19.72
C LEU A 264 0.75 7.41 -19.87
N ASN A 265 1.37 7.63 -21.03
CA ASN A 265 2.79 7.33 -21.24
C ASN A 265 3.72 8.32 -20.52
N THR A 266 3.22 9.46 -20.02
CA THR A 266 4.00 10.45 -19.28
C THR A 266 3.85 10.32 -17.76
N MET A 267 3.17 9.27 -17.28
CA MET A 267 2.75 9.08 -15.90
C MET A 267 3.43 7.84 -15.29
N GLN A 268 3.72 7.90 -13.98
CA GLN A 268 4.29 6.80 -13.21
C GLN A 268 3.23 5.74 -12.90
N THR A 269 2.07 6.14 -12.42
CA THR A 269 1.05 5.22 -11.90
C THR A 269 0.55 4.22 -12.95
N PRO A 270 0.21 4.62 -14.21
CA PRO A 270 -0.14 3.66 -15.24
C PRO A 270 0.97 2.64 -15.51
N ALA A 271 2.22 3.09 -15.62
CA ALA A 271 3.36 2.20 -15.86
C ALA A 271 3.55 1.18 -14.71
N LEU A 272 3.39 1.64 -13.47
CA LEU A 272 3.47 0.78 -12.29
C LEU A 272 2.38 -0.30 -12.29
N PHE A 273 1.12 0.05 -12.57
CA PHE A 273 0.04 -0.94 -12.65
C PHE A 273 0.26 -1.93 -13.80
N ALA A 274 0.81 -1.49 -14.94
CA ALA A 274 1.12 -2.40 -16.05
C ALA A 274 2.19 -3.43 -15.68
N LEU A 275 3.21 -3.01 -14.95
CA LEU A 275 4.27 -3.89 -14.45
C LEU A 275 3.77 -4.81 -13.33
N LYS A 276 3.03 -4.28 -12.35
CA LYS A 276 2.44 -5.06 -11.24
C LYS A 276 1.53 -6.17 -11.74
N ASN A 277 0.65 -5.86 -12.69
CA ASN A 277 -0.28 -6.83 -13.27
C ASN A 277 0.36 -7.75 -14.32
N GLN A 278 1.66 -7.58 -14.59
CA GLN A 278 2.43 -8.37 -15.55
C GLN A 278 1.73 -8.39 -16.92
N LEU A 279 1.34 -7.20 -17.39
CA LEU A 279 0.63 -7.05 -18.67
C LEU A 279 1.55 -7.15 -19.89
N LEU A 280 2.85 -7.06 -19.69
CA LEU A 280 3.85 -7.02 -20.75
C LEU A 280 4.94 -8.05 -20.48
N GLU A 281 5.50 -8.59 -21.55
CA GLU A 281 6.63 -9.52 -21.54
C GLU A 281 7.65 -9.10 -22.62
N GLY A 282 8.87 -9.65 -22.56
CA GLY A 282 9.89 -9.40 -23.58
C GLY A 282 10.23 -7.93 -23.79
N GLU A 283 10.35 -7.53 -25.07
CA GLU A 283 10.76 -6.17 -25.45
C GLU A 283 9.75 -5.07 -25.04
N PRO A 284 8.43 -5.23 -25.20
CA PRO A 284 7.46 -4.28 -24.65
C PRO A 284 7.62 -4.01 -23.14
N LYS A 285 7.92 -5.04 -22.34
CA LYS A 285 8.18 -4.87 -20.91
C LYS A 285 9.47 -4.08 -20.67
N ALA A 286 10.53 -4.35 -21.41
CA ALA A 286 11.78 -3.58 -21.30
C ALA A 286 11.57 -2.10 -21.63
N LYS A 287 10.82 -1.79 -22.70
CA LYS A 287 10.48 -0.41 -23.08
C LYS A 287 9.63 0.31 -22.03
N MET A 288 8.70 -0.40 -21.38
CA MET A 288 7.92 0.13 -20.25
C MET A 288 8.84 0.52 -19.07
N ILE A 289 9.80 -0.34 -18.73
CA ILE A 289 10.79 -0.09 -17.68
C ILE A 289 11.67 1.11 -18.05
N ASP A 290 12.19 1.18 -19.28
CA ASP A 290 13.03 2.28 -19.74
C ASP A 290 12.29 3.62 -19.69
N ARG A 291 11.03 3.65 -20.14
CA ARG A 291 10.16 4.83 -20.07
C ARG A 291 9.92 5.27 -18.63
N LEU A 292 9.67 4.34 -17.72
CA LEU A 292 9.46 4.65 -16.30
C LEU A 292 10.74 5.19 -15.66
N ARG A 293 11.90 4.62 -15.96
CA ARG A 293 13.22 5.15 -15.52
C ARG A 293 13.46 6.56 -16.04
N GLU A 294 13.18 6.81 -17.33
CA GLU A 294 13.27 8.14 -17.91
C GLU A 294 12.32 9.12 -17.23
N ASN A 295 11.08 8.71 -16.94
CA ASN A 295 10.12 9.53 -16.20
C ASN A 295 10.67 9.93 -14.82
N PHE A 296 11.23 9.00 -14.04
CA PHE A 296 11.86 9.34 -12.77
C PHE A 296 13.02 10.32 -12.94
N ALA A 297 13.87 10.14 -13.96
CA ALA A 297 14.97 11.05 -14.25
C ALA A 297 14.47 12.47 -14.60
N GLN A 298 13.40 12.60 -15.37
CA GLN A 298 12.77 13.87 -15.72
C GLN A 298 12.12 14.58 -14.53
N HIS A 299 11.72 13.83 -13.50
CA HIS A 299 11.12 14.35 -12.27
C HIS A 299 12.12 14.37 -11.11
N ASP A 300 13.42 14.52 -11.37
CA ASP A 300 14.44 14.68 -10.33
C ASP A 300 14.49 13.50 -9.32
N LEU A 301 14.11 12.30 -9.76
CA LEU A 301 13.90 11.11 -8.92
C LEU A 301 12.89 11.36 -7.79
N CYS A 302 11.83 12.14 -8.06
CA CYS A 302 10.72 12.36 -7.15
C CYS A 302 9.53 11.49 -7.52
N LEU A 303 8.69 11.25 -6.52
CA LEU A 303 7.40 10.60 -6.69
C LEU A 303 6.52 11.46 -7.60
N GLN A 304 5.65 10.86 -8.41
CA GLN A 304 4.50 11.56 -8.98
C GLN A 304 3.19 10.90 -8.53
N THR A 305 3.29 9.75 -7.86
CA THR A 305 2.17 8.89 -7.48
C THR A 305 1.32 9.45 -6.34
N GLY A 306 0.04 9.12 -6.37
CA GLY A 306 -0.95 9.35 -5.32
C GLY A 306 -1.12 8.12 -4.43
N PHE A 307 -2.27 7.96 -3.81
CA PHE A 307 -2.53 6.86 -2.86
C PHE A 307 -2.33 5.48 -3.50
N LEU A 308 -2.91 5.25 -4.68
CA LEU A 308 -2.96 3.93 -5.31
C LEU A 308 -1.64 3.59 -6.00
N GLY A 309 -0.99 4.56 -6.65
CA GLY A 309 0.33 4.38 -7.25
C GLY A 309 1.40 4.13 -6.18
N THR A 310 1.37 4.89 -5.08
CA THR A 310 2.39 4.79 -4.03
C THR A 310 2.33 3.46 -3.28
N SER A 311 1.12 2.91 -3.08
CA SER A 311 0.95 1.63 -2.37
C SER A 311 1.62 0.45 -3.07
N ILE A 312 1.75 0.50 -4.39
CA ILE A 312 2.37 -0.57 -5.18
C ILE A 312 3.80 -0.26 -5.62
N LEU A 313 4.20 1.00 -5.53
CA LEU A 313 5.39 1.55 -6.16
C LEU A 313 6.66 0.76 -5.81
N MET A 314 6.99 0.68 -4.52
CA MET A 314 8.30 0.18 -4.08
C MET A 314 8.48 -1.31 -4.39
N ALA A 315 7.45 -2.12 -4.11
CA ALA A 315 7.43 -3.54 -4.45
C ALA A 315 7.52 -3.74 -5.97
N THR A 316 6.71 -3.02 -6.75
CA THR A 316 6.71 -3.13 -8.22
C THR A 316 8.07 -2.76 -8.81
N LEU A 317 8.74 -1.72 -8.29
CA LEU A 317 10.08 -1.35 -8.74
C LEU A 317 11.07 -2.49 -8.49
N THR A 318 11.10 -3.02 -7.27
CA THR A 318 12.03 -4.09 -6.88
C THR A 318 11.78 -5.39 -7.65
N GLU A 319 10.51 -5.80 -7.81
CA GLU A 319 10.14 -7.00 -8.57
C GLU A 319 10.52 -6.93 -10.05
N ASN A 320 10.71 -5.72 -10.57
CA ASN A 320 11.09 -5.46 -11.96
C ASN A 320 12.54 -5.01 -12.12
N GLY A 321 13.41 -5.26 -11.12
CA GLY A 321 14.85 -4.96 -11.21
C GLY A 321 15.19 -3.47 -11.18
N MET A 322 14.35 -2.68 -10.51
CA MET A 322 14.54 -1.25 -10.28
C MET A 322 14.73 -0.95 -8.77
N GLU A 323 15.39 -1.85 -8.04
CA GLU A 323 15.74 -1.64 -6.64
C GLU A 323 16.64 -0.41 -6.42
N ASP A 324 17.45 -0.05 -7.43
CA ASP A 324 18.24 1.18 -7.45
C ASP A 324 17.33 2.42 -7.32
N ILE A 325 16.30 2.51 -8.14
CA ILE A 325 15.32 3.61 -8.10
C ILE A 325 14.52 3.56 -6.80
N ALA A 326 14.12 2.38 -6.32
CA ALA A 326 13.40 2.25 -5.04
C ALA A 326 14.22 2.86 -3.88
N TYR A 327 15.51 2.58 -3.81
CA TYR A 327 16.38 3.19 -2.81
C TYR A 327 16.60 4.68 -3.03
N GLU A 328 16.75 5.16 -4.27
CA GLU A 328 16.81 6.60 -4.53
C GLU A 328 15.55 7.33 -4.03
N LEU A 329 14.36 6.74 -4.23
CA LEU A 329 13.10 7.30 -3.73
C LEU A 329 13.02 7.29 -2.19
N LEU A 330 13.50 6.23 -1.53
CA LEU A 330 13.56 6.17 -0.06
C LEU A 330 14.44 7.30 0.50
N PHE A 331 15.55 7.62 -0.18
CA PHE A 331 16.49 8.66 0.25
C PHE A 331 16.20 10.05 -0.34
N GLN A 332 15.22 10.18 -1.24
CA GLN A 332 14.91 11.44 -1.91
C GLN A 332 14.48 12.50 -0.90
N ARG A 333 15.04 13.72 -1.05
CA ARG A 333 14.78 14.86 -0.14
C ARG A 333 14.08 16.04 -0.82
N LYS A 334 13.85 15.99 -2.13
CA LYS A 334 13.06 16.99 -2.86
C LYS A 334 11.56 16.67 -2.79
N ASN A 335 10.72 17.69 -2.96
CA ASN A 335 9.28 17.48 -3.04
C ASN A 335 8.86 17.01 -4.45
N PRO A 336 8.01 15.99 -4.57
CA PRO A 336 7.45 15.17 -3.49
C PRO A 336 8.32 13.95 -3.14
N SER A 337 8.53 13.72 -1.83
CA SER A 337 9.15 12.51 -1.28
C SER A 337 8.78 12.29 0.18
N TRP A 338 9.02 11.10 0.71
CA TRP A 338 8.81 10.81 2.13
C TRP A 338 9.71 11.65 3.03
N LEU A 339 11.02 11.69 2.77
CA LEU A 339 11.97 12.41 3.63
C LEU A 339 11.85 13.93 3.50
N TYR A 340 11.22 14.46 2.45
CA TYR A 340 10.88 15.88 2.40
C TYR A 340 9.98 16.28 3.58
N SER A 341 8.95 15.49 3.90
CA SER A 341 8.10 15.77 5.08
C SER A 341 8.90 15.72 6.39
N VAL A 342 9.82 14.77 6.51
CA VAL A 342 10.72 14.62 7.67
C VAL A 342 11.61 15.86 7.84
N ASP A 343 12.21 16.32 6.75
CA ASP A 343 13.03 17.54 6.73
C ASP A 343 12.23 18.79 7.13
N ASN A 344 10.93 18.79 6.87
CA ASN A 344 10.01 19.86 7.26
C ASN A 344 9.45 19.69 8.69
N GLY A 345 9.97 18.73 9.46
CA GLY A 345 9.63 18.56 10.88
C GLY A 345 8.44 17.63 11.16
N ALA A 346 8.03 16.81 10.19
CA ALA A 346 6.95 15.85 10.37
C ALA A 346 7.23 14.87 11.54
N THR A 347 6.20 14.62 12.36
CA THR A 347 6.21 13.59 13.40
C THR A 347 5.22 12.45 13.13
N THR A 348 4.52 12.53 12.02
CA THR A 348 3.48 11.62 11.49
C THR A 348 3.52 11.72 9.97
N ILE A 349 2.91 10.76 9.26
CA ILE A 349 2.74 10.87 7.81
C ILE A 349 1.67 11.92 7.51
N TRP A 350 1.88 12.70 6.46
CA TRP A 350 0.97 13.77 6.04
C TRP A 350 0.04 13.30 4.92
N GLU A 351 -1.13 13.93 4.80
CA GLU A 351 -2.11 13.64 3.75
C GLU A 351 -1.61 14.02 2.36
N ARG A 352 -0.95 15.18 2.25
CA ARG A 352 -0.32 15.64 1.01
C ARG A 352 1.20 15.61 1.15
N TRP A 353 1.88 15.30 0.06
CA TRP A 353 3.33 15.43 -0.06
C TRP A 353 3.86 16.83 0.32
N ASN A 354 3.06 17.86 0.06
CA ASN A 354 3.36 19.27 0.33
C ASN A 354 2.45 19.88 1.40
N SER A 355 2.04 19.12 2.42
CA SER A 355 1.13 19.63 3.46
C SER A 355 1.67 20.86 4.18
N TYR A 356 3.00 20.91 4.36
CA TYR A 356 3.74 22.10 4.76
C TYR A 356 5.10 22.12 4.07
N MET A 357 5.57 23.31 3.75
CA MET A 357 6.88 23.56 3.16
C MET A 357 7.52 24.72 3.92
N ILE A 358 8.72 24.56 4.49
CA ILE A 358 9.39 25.58 5.31
C ILE A 358 9.49 26.93 4.58
N ASP A 359 9.69 26.90 3.27
CA ASP A 359 9.85 28.08 2.42
C ASP A 359 8.52 28.71 1.98
N LYS A 360 7.42 27.95 1.91
CA LYS A 360 6.12 28.40 1.36
C LYS A 360 4.96 28.38 2.37
N GLY A 361 5.18 27.81 3.55
CA GLY A 361 4.17 27.66 4.59
C GLY A 361 3.21 26.50 4.34
N MET A 362 1.96 26.68 4.76
CA MET A 362 0.91 25.67 4.66
C MET A 362 0.52 25.42 3.20
N GLY A 363 0.34 24.14 2.85
CA GLY A 363 -0.29 23.72 1.60
C GLY A 363 -1.76 24.19 1.49
N PRO A 364 -2.47 23.73 0.44
CA PRO A 364 -3.86 24.13 0.17
C PRO A 364 -4.75 24.04 1.42
N ARG A 365 -5.49 25.11 1.74
CA ARG A 365 -6.38 25.14 2.92
C ARG A 365 -7.66 24.34 2.63
N GLY A 366 -8.12 23.55 3.60
CA GLY A 366 -9.29 22.66 3.48
C GLY A 366 -8.89 21.21 3.80
N MET A 367 -8.56 20.44 2.76
CA MET A 367 -8.10 19.05 2.87
C MET A 367 -6.56 19.00 2.97
N ASN A 368 -6.03 19.23 4.18
CA ASN A 368 -4.59 19.25 4.45
C ASN A 368 -4.25 18.78 5.88
N SER A 369 -4.30 17.46 6.10
CA SER A 369 -3.97 16.81 7.36
C SER A 369 -2.48 16.53 7.51
N PHE A 370 -1.98 16.74 8.72
CA PHE A 370 -0.60 16.40 9.13
C PHE A 370 -0.50 14.99 9.75
N ASN A 371 -1.58 14.23 9.74
CA ASN A 371 -1.63 12.88 10.30
C ASN A 371 -2.60 12.01 9.49
N HIS A 372 -2.08 11.38 8.44
CA HIS A 372 -2.78 10.49 7.50
C HIS A 372 -1.83 9.34 7.17
N TYR A 373 -2.18 8.10 7.49
CA TYR A 373 -1.20 7.00 7.45
C TYR A 373 -0.94 6.42 6.06
N ALA A 374 -1.72 6.79 5.03
CA ALA A 374 -1.68 6.20 3.69
C ALA A 374 -0.27 6.05 3.10
N TYR A 375 0.51 7.15 3.00
CA TYR A 375 1.87 7.10 2.46
C TYR A 375 2.90 6.43 3.38
N GLY A 376 2.50 6.03 4.59
CA GLY A 376 3.28 5.16 5.45
C GLY A 376 3.43 3.74 4.90
N CYS A 377 2.68 3.38 3.84
CA CYS A 377 2.75 2.10 3.12
C CYS A 377 4.16 1.71 2.66
N VAL A 378 5.08 2.68 2.49
CA VAL A 378 6.50 2.42 2.22
C VAL A 378 7.16 1.50 3.27
N CYS A 379 6.67 1.51 4.51
CA CYS A 379 7.21 0.66 5.57
C CYS A 379 6.99 -0.83 5.30
N GLU A 380 5.95 -1.25 4.57
CA GLU A 380 5.81 -2.64 4.10
C GLU A 380 7.05 -3.06 3.32
N TRP A 381 7.50 -2.24 2.36
CA TRP A 381 8.71 -2.53 1.60
C TRP A 381 9.97 -2.55 2.47
N ILE A 382 10.06 -1.69 3.49
CA ILE A 382 11.17 -1.72 4.46
C ILE A 382 11.17 -3.04 5.25
N TRP A 383 10.01 -3.57 5.63
CA TRP A 383 9.91 -4.87 6.30
C TRP A 383 10.20 -6.04 5.36
N GLU A 384 9.51 -6.10 4.23
CA GLU A 384 9.54 -7.25 3.34
C GLU A 384 10.81 -7.34 2.50
N THR A 385 11.32 -6.20 2.04
CA THR A 385 12.46 -6.14 1.13
C THR A 385 13.76 -5.74 1.84
N VAL A 386 13.74 -4.67 2.63
CA VAL A 386 14.98 -4.19 3.27
C VAL A 386 15.39 -5.11 4.41
N ALA A 387 14.47 -5.39 5.35
CA ALA A 387 14.70 -6.39 6.38
C ALA A 387 14.57 -7.82 5.84
N GLY A 388 13.86 -8.03 4.74
CA GLY A 388 13.74 -9.36 4.14
C GLY A 388 12.84 -10.28 4.94
N ILE A 389 11.72 -9.80 5.49
CA ILE A 389 10.74 -10.63 6.22
C ILE A 389 9.39 -10.50 5.51
N ALA A 390 9.02 -11.49 4.70
CA ALA A 390 7.75 -11.52 3.98
C ALA A 390 6.97 -12.81 4.25
N ALA A 391 5.64 -12.71 4.20
CA ALA A 391 4.76 -13.86 4.34
C ALA A 391 4.78 -14.72 3.06
N ASP A 392 4.69 -16.04 3.20
CA ASP A 392 4.44 -16.93 2.07
C ASP A 392 2.94 -17.11 1.84
N LEU A 393 2.45 -16.73 0.66
CA LEU A 393 1.06 -16.92 0.25
C LEU A 393 0.63 -18.37 0.18
N ALA A 394 1.56 -19.28 -0.17
CA ALA A 394 1.25 -20.71 -0.21
C ALA A 394 1.05 -21.29 1.19
N THR A 395 1.65 -20.66 2.22
CA THR A 395 1.60 -21.12 3.61
C THR A 395 1.45 -19.92 4.59
N PRO A 396 0.25 -19.29 4.62
CA PRO A 396 -0.01 -18.02 5.32
C PRO A 396 0.21 -18.05 6.83
N GLY A 397 0.30 -16.85 7.42
CA GLY A 397 0.51 -16.67 8.85
C GLY A 397 1.95 -16.92 9.29
N PHE A 398 2.91 -16.77 8.36
CA PHE A 398 4.33 -17.04 8.56
C PHE A 398 4.64 -18.47 9.03
N LYS A 399 3.77 -19.43 8.70
CA LYS A 399 4.04 -20.86 8.90
C LYS A 399 5.20 -21.34 8.02
N HIS A 400 5.40 -20.67 6.89
CA HIS A 400 6.62 -20.62 6.10
C HIS A 400 6.95 -19.15 5.82
N ILE A 401 8.23 -18.78 5.83
CA ILE A 401 8.70 -17.38 5.71
C ILE A 401 9.51 -17.22 4.43
N ILE A 402 9.29 -16.13 3.69
CA ILE A 402 10.18 -15.72 2.63
C ILE A 402 11.19 -14.72 3.21
N MET A 403 12.47 -15.09 3.21
CA MET A 403 13.55 -14.24 3.69
C MET A 403 14.53 -13.85 2.59
N LYS A 404 14.37 -12.62 2.07
CA LYS A 404 15.16 -12.11 0.93
C LYS A 404 15.51 -10.62 1.15
N PRO A 405 16.49 -10.31 2.01
CA PRO A 405 16.92 -8.93 2.17
C PRO A 405 17.60 -8.42 0.90
N ILE A 406 17.29 -7.20 0.49
CA ILE A 406 17.99 -6.47 -0.57
C ILE A 406 18.64 -5.25 0.09
N PRO A 407 19.90 -5.33 0.56
CA PRO A 407 20.54 -4.28 1.34
C PRO A 407 21.08 -3.13 0.49
N ASP A 408 21.12 -1.92 1.05
CA ASP A 408 21.83 -0.76 0.50
C ASP A 408 22.86 -0.25 1.54
N LYS A 409 24.10 -0.02 1.10
CA LYS A 409 25.21 0.42 1.95
C LYS A 409 24.93 1.73 2.69
N ARG A 410 24.10 2.62 2.14
CA ARG A 410 23.73 3.92 2.76
C ARG A 410 22.92 3.76 4.04
N LEU A 411 22.27 2.61 4.26
CA LEU A 411 21.63 2.31 5.53
C LEU A 411 22.65 1.85 6.59
N GLY A 412 23.79 1.30 6.19
CA GLY A 412 24.83 0.75 7.07
C GLY A 412 24.44 -0.56 7.77
N HIS A 413 23.27 -0.58 8.41
CA HIS A 413 22.68 -1.75 9.09
C HIS A 413 21.16 -1.64 9.15
N VAL A 414 20.52 -2.79 9.39
CA VAL A 414 19.10 -2.93 9.72
C VAL A 414 18.97 -3.97 10.82
N THR A 415 18.10 -3.72 11.79
CA THR A 415 17.69 -4.68 12.82
C THR A 415 16.19 -4.67 12.93
N ALA A 416 15.58 -5.81 12.62
CA ALA A 416 14.14 -6.04 12.65
C ALA A 416 13.79 -7.22 13.56
N GLU A 417 12.81 -7.02 14.42
CA GLU A 417 12.18 -8.07 15.23
C GLU A 417 10.67 -8.02 14.98
N TYR A 418 10.07 -9.13 14.57
CA TYR A 418 8.65 -9.23 14.29
C TYR A 418 8.04 -10.45 14.98
N ARG A 419 7.07 -10.20 15.88
CA ARG A 419 6.26 -11.21 16.56
C ARG A 419 5.08 -11.57 15.68
N SER A 420 5.33 -12.43 14.69
CA SER A 420 4.30 -12.92 13.77
C SER A 420 3.34 -13.88 14.47
N ALA A 421 2.29 -14.31 13.75
CA ALA A 421 1.39 -15.36 14.22
C ALA A 421 2.10 -16.70 14.49
N ALA A 422 3.26 -16.94 13.87
CA ALA A 422 4.06 -18.15 14.06
C ALA A 422 5.19 -18.01 15.09
N GLY A 423 5.41 -16.80 15.62
CA GLY A 423 6.41 -16.53 16.66
C GLY A 423 7.39 -15.41 16.30
N LEU A 424 8.50 -15.32 17.04
CA LEU A 424 9.48 -14.26 16.87
C LEU A 424 10.41 -14.53 15.67
N ILE A 425 10.29 -13.69 14.65
CA ILE A 425 11.18 -13.64 13.49
C ILE A 425 12.16 -12.49 13.71
N LYS A 426 13.45 -12.72 13.43
CA LYS A 426 14.47 -11.67 13.46
C LYS A 426 15.22 -11.61 12.15
N SER A 427 15.56 -10.40 11.72
CA SER A 427 16.47 -10.16 10.61
C SER A 427 17.34 -8.95 10.93
N ALA A 428 18.64 -9.18 11.08
CA ALA A 428 19.60 -8.14 11.43
C ALA A 428 20.82 -8.25 10.52
N TRP A 429 21.00 -7.29 9.62
CA TRP A 429 22.18 -7.24 8.77
C TRP A 429 22.96 -5.94 8.95
N LYS A 430 24.26 -6.00 8.71
CA LYS A 430 25.16 -4.84 8.76
C LYS A 430 26.32 -4.98 7.77
N TYR A 431 26.88 -3.84 7.38
CA TYR A 431 28.16 -3.78 6.68
C TYR A 431 29.31 -3.56 7.67
N GLU A 432 30.35 -4.38 7.57
CA GLU A 432 31.66 -4.18 8.20
C GLU A 432 32.69 -4.00 7.08
N GLY A 433 32.95 -2.74 6.71
CA GLY A 433 33.70 -2.45 5.48
C GLY A 433 32.90 -2.90 4.25
N ASP A 434 33.50 -3.77 3.44
CA ASP A 434 32.84 -4.39 2.28
C ASP A 434 32.12 -5.70 2.60
N THR A 435 32.29 -6.24 3.81
CA THR A 435 31.66 -7.47 4.24
C THR A 435 30.24 -7.21 4.71
N TRP A 436 29.28 -7.96 4.18
CA TRP A 436 27.90 -7.94 4.63
C TRP A 436 27.64 -9.13 5.56
N ILE A 437 27.15 -8.86 6.77
CA ILE A 437 26.89 -9.87 7.79
C ILE A 437 25.40 -9.85 8.09
N TRP A 438 24.75 -11.01 8.06
CA TRP A 438 23.33 -11.15 8.35
C TRP A 438 23.09 -12.25 9.38
N GLU A 439 22.39 -11.87 10.45
CA GLU A 439 21.90 -12.77 11.48
C GLU A 439 20.38 -12.80 11.42
N PHE A 440 19.78 -13.99 11.33
CA PHE A 440 18.34 -14.15 11.28
C PHE A 440 17.85 -15.31 12.14
N THR A 441 16.62 -15.19 12.64
CA THR A 441 15.98 -16.18 13.51
C THR A 441 14.66 -16.63 12.92
N ILE A 442 14.48 -17.94 12.82
CA ILE A 442 13.26 -18.61 12.38
C ILE A 442 12.59 -19.26 13.61
N PRO A 443 11.30 -18.98 13.89
CA PRO A 443 10.58 -19.53 15.03
C PRO A 443 10.55 -21.07 15.05
N LYS A 444 10.34 -21.65 16.23
CA LYS A 444 10.20 -23.11 16.38
C LYS A 444 9.01 -23.63 15.56
N GLY A 445 9.22 -24.69 14.79
CA GLY A 445 8.16 -25.33 13.99
C GLY A 445 7.84 -24.61 12.68
N VAL A 446 8.63 -23.60 12.32
CA VAL A 446 8.53 -22.83 11.07
C VAL A 446 9.74 -23.13 10.18
N THR A 447 9.56 -23.04 8.87
CA THR A 447 10.65 -23.06 7.89
C THR A 447 10.71 -21.74 7.11
N ALA A 448 11.82 -21.50 6.42
CA ALA A 448 11.98 -20.32 5.59
C ALA A 448 12.75 -20.61 4.30
N THR A 449 12.28 -20.02 3.20
CA THR A 449 13.01 -19.90 1.95
C THR A 449 13.88 -18.65 2.02
N VAL A 450 15.20 -18.86 2.08
CA VAL A 450 16.19 -17.80 2.25
C VAL A 450 16.92 -17.55 0.92
N THR A 451 16.94 -16.30 0.46
CA THR A 451 17.70 -15.86 -0.72
C THR A 451 18.70 -14.78 -0.31
N LEU A 452 19.99 -15.03 -0.56
CA LEU A 452 21.04 -14.08 -0.24
C LEU A 452 21.10 -12.93 -1.27
N PRO A 453 21.55 -11.73 -0.89
CA PRO A 453 21.66 -10.59 -1.80
C PRO A 453 22.45 -10.94 -3.06
N GLY A 454 21.90 -10.66 -4.24
CA GLY A 454 22.54 -10.94 -5.54
C GLY A 454 22.60 -12.42 -5.94
N GLU A 455 21.96 -13.32 -5.19
CA GLU A 455 21.80 -14.72 -5.60
C GLU A 455 20.43 -14.98 -6.23
N MET A 456 20.41 -15.83 -7.26
CA MET A 456 19.17 -16.27 -7.91
C MET A 456 18.56 -17.51 -7.26
N LYS A 457 19.35 -18.26 -6.48
CA LYS A 457 18.92 -19.52 -5.85
C LYS A 457 18.61 -19.27 -4.39
N SER A 458 17.45 -19.74 -3.95
CA SER A 458 17.10 -19.80 -2.54
C SER A 458 17.56 -21.12 -1.91
N LYS A 459 17.56 -21.17 -0.58
CA LYS A 459 17.80 -22.37 0.23
C LYS A 459 16.76 -22.44 1.34
N GLU A 460 16.34 -23.65 1.69
CA GLU A 460 15.40 -23.88 2.79
C GLU A 460 16.16 -23.94 4.13
N TYR A 461 15.63 -23.25 5.13
CA TYR A 461 16.12 -23.25 6.51
C TYR A 461 15.01 -23.68 7.47
N GLY A 462 15.36 -24.48 8.48
CA GLY A 462 14.46 -24.82 9.58
C GLY A 462 14.50 -23.77 10.69
N SER A 463 13.81 -24.06 11.79
CA SER A 463 13.86 -23.22 12.99
C SER A 463 15.28 -23.11 13.55
N GLY A 464 15.70 -21.92 13.94
CA GLY A 464 17.03 -21.69 14.49
C GLY A 464 17.47 -20.24 14.39
N THR A 465 18.69 -19.96 14.83
CA THR A 465 19.37 -18.69 14.56
C THR A 465 20.58 -18.99 13.69
N TYR A 466 20.71 -18.23 12.62
CA TYR A 466 21.72 -18.42 11.60
C TYR A 466 22.51 -17.14 11.40
N LYS A 467 23.76 -17.30 10.98
CA LYS A 467 24.65 -16.20 10.62
C LYS A 467 25.26 -16.49 9.26
N VAL A 468 25.16 -15.53 8.35
CA VAL A 468 25.73 -15.58 7.00
C VAL A 468 26.62 -14.36 6.81
N THR A 469 27.73 -14.56 6.12
CA THR A 469 28.69 -13.51 5.77
C THR A 469 28.91 -13.55 4.27
N LYS A 470 28.93 -12.39 3.61
CA LYS A 470 29.19 -12.23 2.19
C LYS A 470 30.26 -11.17 1.93
#